data_AF-A0A364NVM6-F1
#
_entry.id   AF-A0A364NVM6-F1
#
_cell.length_a   1.000
_cell.length_b   1.000
_cell.length_c   1.000
_cell.angle_alpha   90.00
_cell.angle_beta   90.00
_cell.angle_gamma   90.00
#
_symmetry.space_group_name_H-M   'P 1'
#
loop_
_entity.id
_entity.type
_entity.pdbx_description
1 polymer ?
#
loop_
_entity_poly.entity_id
_entity_poly.type
_entity_poly.pdbx_seq_one_letter_code
_entity_poly.pdbx_strand_id
1 'polypeptide(L)'
;MYSLRCGCGRSGRCLGYLPRSCDGGGRGVDRLDQKLEVAGRACATLIELVSRPYGDAVVTRDATILRFVYSFETTWKAAQRVLNLYESIDVATPRAVIQSCWKAGLLNDEQAEQIMAMITDRNLTVHAYDEKLAVELATRIPAHAALLGFWLTALRNRVGREQKP
;
A
#
# COMPACT_ATOMS: atom_id res chain seq x y z
N MET A 1 -50.43 33.92 32.43
CA MET A 1 -49.75 32.95 31.53
C MET A 1 -50.12 33.28 30.10
N TYR A 2 -49.45 34.26 29.50
CA TYR A 2 -49.56 34.62 28.08
C TYR A 2 -48.32 35.43 27.68
N SER A 3 -47.88 35.19 26.45
CA SER A 3 -47.04 36.03 25.60
C SER A 3 -45.53 36.09 25.86
N LEU A 4 -44.85 35.32 25.01
CA LEU A 4 -43.44 35.35 24.67
C LEU A 4 -43.05 36.72 24.09
N ARG A 5 -42.01 37.36 24.64
CA ARG A 5 -41.26 38.40 23.93
C ARG A 5 -40.01 37.77 23.31
N CYS A 6 -40.05 37.64 21.99
CA CYS A 6 -38.85 37.73 21.16
C CYS A 6 -38.25 39.14 21.28
N GLY A 7 -36.96 39.21 21.58
CA GLY A 7 -36.14 40.41 21.47
C GLY A 7 -34.80 40.01 20.85
N CYS A 8 -34.75 39.96 19.53
CA CYS A 8 -33.52 39.75 18.78
C CYS A 8 -32.83 41.12 18.61
N GLY A 9 -31.59 41.25 19.08
CA GLY A 9 -30.77 42.47 18.93
C GLY A 9 -29.32 42.10 18.63
N ARG A 10 -28.99 42.05 17.34
CA ARG A 10 -27.71 41.71 16.74
C ARG A 10 -26.53 42.53 17.29
N SER A 11 -25.45 41.88 17.67
CA SER A 11 -24.08 42.25 17.28
C SER A 11 -23.09 41.18 17.77
N GLY A 12 -22.02 41.00 16.99
CA GLY A 12 -21.28 39.74 16.91
C GLY A 12 -20.40 39.37 18.09
N ARG A 13 -20.17 38.06 18.21
CA ARG A 13 -18.87 37.42 17.95
C ARG A 13 -19.06 35.91 18.00
N CYS A 14 -18.56 35.25 16.97
CA CYS A 14 -18.60 33.80 16.84
C CYS A 14 -17.89 33.16 18.05
N LEU A 15 -18.46 32.04 18.51
CA LEU A 15 -17.87 31.15 19.50
C LEU A 15 -16.39 30.91 19.21
N GLY A 16 -15.59 30.95 20.27
CA GLY A 16 -14.18 30.67 20.25
C GLY A 16 -13.87 29.33 19.57
N TYR A 17 -13.17 29.41 18.46
CA TYR A 17 -12.33 28.32 18.00
C TYR A 17 -11.16 28.21 18.97
N LEU A 18 -11.19 27.19 19.82
CA LEU A 18 -9.97 26.72 20.47
C LEU A 18 -8.97 26.34 19.36
N PRO A 19 -7.71 26.79 19.42
CA PRO A 19 -6.71 26.36 18.46
C PRO A 19 -6.49 24.87 18.65
N ARG A 20 -6.67 24.10 17.57
CA ARG A 20 -6.14 22.74 17.50
C ARG A 20 -4.62 22.85 17.63
N SER A 21 -4.10 22.44 18.77
CA SER A 21 -2.69 22.16 18.96
C SER A 21 -2.28 21.07 17.96
N CYS A 22 -1.53 21.48 16.95
CA CYS A 22 -0.84 20.62 16.01
C CYS A 22 0.30 19.93 16.75
N ASP A 23 -0.01 18.89 17.52
CA ASP A 23 1.00 17.99 18.05
C ASP A 23 0.57 16.55 17.73
N GLY A 24 0.96 16.11 16.54
CA GLY A 24 0.48 14.87 15.93
C GLY A 24 1.43 14.23 14.91
N GLY A 25 2.70 14.65 14.89
CA GLY A 25 3.69 14.12 13.95
C GLY A 25 4.12 12.67 14.21
N GLY A 26 4.14 12.23 15.47
CA GLY A 26 4.73 10.92 15.84
C GLY A 26 3.86 9.70 15.52
N ARG A 27 2.56 9.72 15.90
CA ARG A 27 1.70 8.51 15.80
C ARG A 27 1.44 8.03 14.36
N GLY A 28 1.55 8.93 13.38
CA GLY A 28 1.28 8.62 11.99
C GLY A 28 2.44 7.92 11.28
N VAL A 29 3.67 8.29 11.65
CA VAL A 29 4.94 7.84 11.05
C VAL A 29 5.35 6.49 11.61
N ASP A 30 5.24 6.27 12.93
CA ASP A 30 5.52 4.96 13.56
C ASP A 30 4.68 3.83 12.92
N ARG A 31 3.42 4.13 12.57
CA ARG A 31 2.52 3.19 11.89
C ARG A 31 2.88 2.95 10.42
N LEU A 32 3.55 3.90 9.77
CA LEU A 32 4.07 3.73 8.41
C LEU A 32 5.32 2.86 8.42
N ASP A 33 6.25 3.11 9.35
CA ASP A 33 7.50 2.33 9.47
C ASP A 33 7.17 0.85 9.69
N GLN A 34 6.23 0.55 10.59
CA GLN A 34 5.73 -0.81 10.79
C GLN A 34 5.17 -1.44 9.50
N LYS A 35 4.44 -0.67 8.67
CA LYS A 35 3.90 -1.16 7.40
C LYS A 35 5.00 -1.46 6.38
N LEU A 36 6.01 -0.59 6.28
CA LEU A 36 7.16 -0.77 5.38
C LEU A 36 8.06 -1.93 5.82
N GLU A 37 8.20 -2.14 7.13
CA GLU A 37 8.88 -3.32 7.66
C GLU A 37 8.13 -4.61 7.36
N VAL A 38 6.81 -4.64 7.59
CA VAL A 38 5.98 -5.82 7.31
C VAL A 38 6.03 -6.15 5.81
N ALA A 39 5.89 -5.15 4.94
CA ALA A 39 6.02 -5.33 3.50
C ALA A 39 7.43 -5.83 3.12
N GLY A 40 8.47 -5.29 3.77
CA GLY A 40 9.86 -5.73 3.56
C GLY A 40 10.10 -7.18 3.95
N ARG A 41 9.63 -7.61 5.13
CA ARG A 41 9.73 -9.00 5.58
C ARG A 41 8.98 -9.94 4.64
N ALA A 42 7.77 -9.55 4.22
CA ALA A 42 6.98 -10.32 3.27
C ALA A 42 7.68 -10.48 1.90
N CYS A 43 8.20 -9.39 1.33
CA CYS A 43 8.93 -9.46 0.07
C CYS A 43 10.20 -10.30 0.19
N ALA A 44 10.92 -10.20 1.31
CA ALA A 44 12.15 -10.96 1.54
C ALA A 44 11.88 -12.48 1.55
N THR A 45 10.83 -12.94 2.22
CA THR A 45 10.48 -14.38 2.23
C THR A 45 10.01 -14.87 0.86
N LEU A 46 9.37 -14.02 0.05
CA LEU A 46 9.01 -14.36 -1.32
C LEU A 46 10.26 -14.48 -2.22
N ILE A 47 11.15 -13.48 -2.18
CA ILE A 47 12.39 -13.44 -2.96
C ILE A 47 13.28 -14.65 -2.63
N GLU A 48 13.40 -14.98 -1.34
CA GLU A 48 14.13 -16.17 -0.89
C GLU A 48 13.56 -17.44 -1.52
N LEU A 49 12.23 -17.59 -1.55
CA LEU A 49 11.58 -18.81 -2.05
C LEU A 49 11.74 -18.98 -3.55
N VAL A 50 11.56 -17.90 -4.33
CA VAL A 50 11.70 -17.94 -5.80
C VAL A 50 13.15 -18.10 -6.26
N SER A 51 14.12 -17.89 -5.37
CA SER A 51 15.54 -18.07 -5.66
C SER A 51 16.04 -19.50 -5.40
N ARG A 52 15.24 -20.35 -4.75
CA ARG A 52 15.62 -21.73 -4.46
C ARG A 52 15.42 -22.62 -5.70
N PRO A 53 16.30 -23.60 -5.95
CA PRO A 53 16.05 -24.63 -6.96
C PRO A 53 14.79 -25.42 -6.59
N TYR A 54 14.01 -25.82 -7.61
CA TYR A 54 12.73 -26.52 -7.46
C TYR A 54 12.87 -27.82 -6.67
N GLY A 55 12.70 -27.74 -5.34
CA GLY A 55 12.50 -28.86 -4.43
C GLY A 55 11.04 -28.92 -3.98
N ASP A 56 10.48 -30.13 -3.97
CA ASP A 56 9.05 -30.44 -3.73
C ASP A 56 8.06 -29.46 -4.38
N ALA A 57 7.78 -29.70 -5.67
CA ALA A 57 7.16 -28.73 -6.57
C ALA A 57 5.77 -28.24 -6.10
N VAL A 58 4.96 -29.08 -5.46
CA VAL A 58 3.58 -28.69 -5.08
C VAL A 58 3.58 -27.79 -3.84
N VAL A 59 4.24 -28.22 -2.76
CA VAL A 59 4.29 -27.44 -1.51
C VAL A 59 5.02 -26.11 -1.74
N THR A 60 6.12 -26.13 -2.49
CA THR A 60 6.88 -24.92 -2.80
C THR A 60 6.08 -23.98 -3.70
N ARG A 61 5.32 -24.49 -4.68
CA ARG A 61 4.43 -23.67 -5.52
C ARG A 61 3.33 -23.01 -4.71
N ASP A 62 2.62 -23.77 -3.89
CA ASP A 62 1.50 -23.25 -3.11
C ASP A 62 1.98 -22.22 -2.07
N ALA A 63 3.13 -22.49 -1.43
CA ALA A 63 3.81 -21.51 -0.61
C ALA A 63 4.16 -20.25 -1.42
N THR A 64 4.72 -20.38 -2.63
CA THR A 64 5.08 -19.25 -3.50
C THR A 64 3.88 -18.38 -3.83
N ILE A 65 2.74 -18.98 -4.17
CA ILE A 65 1.48 -18.27 -4.43
C ILE A 65 1.02 -17.54 -3.17
N LEU A 66 1.02 -18.19 -2.00
CA LEU A 66 0.65 -17.55 -0.74
C LEU A 66 1.58 -16.36 -0.41
N ARG A 67 2.90 -16.54 -0.57
CA ARG A 67 3.90 -15.48 -0.32
C ARG A 67 3.74 -14.31 -1.27
N PHE A 68 3.39 -14.57 -2.53
CA PHE A 68 3.04 -13.54 -3.49
C PHE A 68 1.82 -12.73 -3.02
N VAL A 69 0.72 -13.40 -2.66
CA VAL A 69 -0.53 -12.73 -2.26
C VAL A 69 -0.32 -11.80 -1.06
N TYR A 70 0.31 -12.28 0.02
CA TYR A 70 0.51 -11.44 1.19
C TYR A 70 1.57 -10.34 0.96
N SER A 71 2.56 -10.56 0.09
CA SER A 71 3.59 -9.55 -0.22
C SER A 71 3.01 -8.41 -1.03
N PHE A 72 2.19 -8.73 -2.03
CA PHE A 72 1.39 -7.74 -2.74
C PHE A 72 0.51 -6.95 -1.76
N GLU A 73 -0.25 -7.65 -0.92
CA GLU A 73 -1.21 -7.05 0.02
C GLU A 73 -0.57 -6.04 0.98
N THR A 74 0.57 -6.42 1.56
CA THR A 74 1.31 -5.57 2.50
C THR A 74 1.98 -4.39 1.79
N THR A 75 2.51 -4.59 0.58
CA THR A 75 3.17 -3.54 -0.21
C THR A 75 2.19 -2.46 -0.65
N TRP A 76 1.03 -2.81 -1.23
CA TRP A 76 0.08 -1.78 -1.66
C TRP A 76 -0.53 -1.02 -0.47
N LYS A 77 -0.70 -1.68 0.68
CA LYS A 77 -1.12 -1.02 1.94
C LYS A 77 -0.07 -0.12 2.56
N ALA A 78 1.21 -0.38 2.30
CA ALA A 78 2.29 0.53 2.65
C ALA A 78 2.30 1.73 1.69
N ALA A 79 2.19 1.49 0.38
CA ALA A 79 2.09 2.53 -0.65
C ALA A 79 0.91 3.48 -0.41
N GLN A 80 -0.27 2.95 -0.10
CA GLN A 80 -1.45 3.73 0.30
C GLN A 80 -1.13 4.69 1.45
N ARG A 81 -0.39 4.22 2.46
CA ARG A 81 -0.04 5.03 3.62
C ARG A 81 0.99 6.11 3.26
N VAL A 82 1.96 5.80 2.40
CA VAL A 82 2.93 6.78 1.88
C VAL A 82 2.20 7.88 1.11
N LEU A 83 1.32 7.53 0.18
CA LEU A 83 0.52 8.49 -0.58
C LEU A 83 -0.32 9.40 0.33
N ASN A 84 -0.95 8.83 1.35
CA ASN A 84 -1.76 9.59 2.30
C ASN A 84 -0.93 10.58 3.12
N LEU A 85 0.27 10.20 3.56
CA LEU A 85 1.12 11.05 4.42
C LEU A 85 1.94 12.07 3.64
N TYR A 86 2.45 11.71 2.47
CA TYR A 86 3.46 12.52 1.75
C TYR A 86 2.93 13.18 0.49
N GLU A 87 1.85 12.66 -0.09
CA GLU A 87 1.20 13.26 -1.28
C GLU A 87 -0.17 13.86 -0.95
N SER A 88 -0.66 13.70 0.29
CA SER A 88 -2.03 14.05 0.69
C SER A 88 -3.11 13.38 -0.17
N ILE A 89 -2.81 12.21 -0.73
CA ILE A 89 -3.72 11.43 -1.58
C ILE A 89 -4.38 10.32 -0.74
N ASP A 90 -5.71 10.37 -0.61
CA ASP A 90 -6.49 9.32 0.04
C ASP A 90 -7.20 8.45 -1.00
N VAL A 91 -6.79 7.17 -1.08
CA VAL A 91 -7.30 6.20 -2.05
C VAL A 91 -7.47 4.84 -1.39
N ALA A 92 -8.54 4.11 -1.73
CA ALA A 92 -8.96 2.91 -1.00
C ALA A 92 -8.77 1.58 -1.74
N THR A 93 -8.29 1.59 -2.99
CA THR A 93 -8.16 0.37 -3.81
C THR A 93 -6.73 0.18 -4.33
N PRO A 94 -6.27 -1.07 -4.55
CA PRO A 94 -4.93 -1.33 -5.09
C PRO A 94 -4.70 -0.63 -6.43
N ARG A 95 -5.70 -0.69 -7.33
CA ARG A 95 -5.64 0.02 -8.62
C ARG A 95 -5.44 1.52 -8.46
N ALA A 96 -6.23 2.17 -7.59
CA ALA A 96 -6.12 3.61 -7.36
C ALA A 96 -4.77 3.98 -6.71
N VAL A 97 -4.26 3.14 -5.82
CA VAL A 97 -2.92 3.30 -5.23
C VAL A 97 -1.84 3.27 -6.30
N ILE A 98 -1.87 2.29 -7.20
CA ILE A 98 -0.85 2.15 -8.26
C ILE A 98 -0.91 3.33 -9.23
N GLN A 99 -2.11 3.73 -9.66
CA GLN A 99 -2.30 4.92 -10.49
C GLN A 99 -1.79 6.19 -9.82
N SER A 100 -1.98 6.32 -8.50
CA SER A 100 -1.50 7.47 -7.73
C SER A 100 0.02 7.43 -7.55
N CYS A 101 0.61 6.26 -7.33
CA CYS A 101 2.06 6.10 -7.31
C CYS A 101 2.70 6.49 -8.64
N TRP A 102 2.09 6.11 -9.76
CA TRP A 102 2.53 6.52 -11.09
C TRP A 102 2.45 8.05 -11.27
N LYS A 103 1.30 8.67 -10.96
CA LYS A 103 1.12 10.14 -11.03
C LYS A 103 2.08 10.91 -10.13
N ALA A 104 2.44 10.35 -8.97
CA ALA A 104 3.40 10.92 -8.03
C ALA A 104 4.88 10.67 -8.43
N GLY A 105 5.14 9.99 -9.56
CA GLY A 105 6.50 9.68 -10.01
C GLY A 105 7.23 8.62 -9.17
N LEU A 106 6.50 7.86 -8.36
CA LEU A 106 7.04 6.72 -7.60
C LEU A 106 7.23 5.48 -8.48
N LEU A 107 6.52 5.42 -9.60
CA LEU A 107 6.59 4.38 -10.62
C LEU A 107 6.70 5.03 -11.99
N ASN A 108 7.50 4.46 -12.88
CA ASN A 108 7.50 4.82 -14.29
C ASN A 108 6.36 4.10 -15.06
N ASP A 109 6.19 4.40 -16.35
CA ASP A 109 5.12 3.84 -17.18
C ASP A 109 5.16 2.31 -17.23
N GLU A 110 6.33 1.73 -17.49
CA GLU A 110 6.53 0.29 -17.59
C GLU A 110 6.23 -0.43 -16.26
N GLN A 111 6.74 0.11 -15.15
CA GLN A 111 6.49 -0.42 -13.80
C GLN A 111 5.01 -0.33 -13.44
N ALA A 112 4.35 0.79 -13.75
CA ALA A 112 2.92 0.95 -13.49
C ALA A 112 2.10 -0.09 -14.26
N GLU A 113 2.41 -0.31 -15.54
CA GLU A 113 1.76 -1.34 -16.36
C GLU A 113 1.98 -2.75 -15.80
N GLN A 114 3.23 -3.10 -15.47
CA GLN A 114 3.57 -4.41 -14.93
C GLN A 114 2.91 -4.67 -13.57
N ILE A 115 2.87 -3.68 -12.67
CA ILE A 115 2.16 -3.82 -11.38
C ILE A 115 0.64 -3.90 -11.61
N MET A 116 0.09 -3.22 -12.60
CA MET A 116 -1.33 -3.36 -12.97
C MET A 116 -1.64 -4.79 -13.46
N ALA A 117 -0.74 -5.40 -14.24
CA ALA A 117 -0.84 -6.81 -14.63
C ALA A 117 -0.72 -7.75 -13.41
N MET A 118 0.15 -7.43 -12.45
CA MET A 118 0.29 -8.17 -11.18
C MET A 118 -1.03 -8.20 -10.39
N ILE A 119 -1.86 -7.16 -10.43
CA ILE A 119 -3.21 -7.19 -9.81
C ILE A 119 -4.06 -8.30 -10.42
N THR A 120 -4.02 -8.44 -11.76
CA THR A 120 -4.76 -9.47 -12.47
C THR A 120 -4.32 -10.86 -12.01
N ASP A 121 -3.01 -11.11 -11.93
CA ASP A 121 -2.47 -12.37 -11.43
C ASP A 121 -2.83 -12.63 -9.97
N ARG A 122 -2.78 -11.61 -9.12
CA ARG A 122 -3.24 -11.71 -7.72
C ARG A 122 -4.72 -12.04 -7.62
N ASN A 123 -5.55 -11.56 -8.54
CA ASN A 123 -6.97 -11.90 -8.54
C ASN A 123 -7.22 -13.34 -8.99
N LEU A 124 -6.36 -13.89 -9.85
CA LEU A 124 -6.44 -15.29 -10.31
C LEU A 124 -6.05 -16.30 -9.22
N THR A 125 -5.31 -15.90 -8.18
CA THR A 125 -4.82 -16.84 -7.16
C THR A 125 -5.94 -17.54 -6.38
N VAL A 126 -7.15 -16.97 -6.34
CA VAL A 126 -8.32 -17.63 -5.72
C VAL A 126 -8.73 -18.91 -6.46
N HIS A 127 -8.29 -19.07 -7.71
CA HIS A 127 -8.51 -20.25 -8.54
C HIS A 127 -7.31 -21.20 -8.59
N ALA A 128 -6.28 -20.98 -7.75
CA ALA A 128 -5.06 -21.80 -7.72
C ALA A 128 -5.27 -23.25 -7.24
N TYR A 129 -6.51 -23.67 -6.96
CA TYR A 129 -6.86 -25.09 -6.84
C TYR A 129 -6.80 -25.81 -8.20
N ASP A 130 -6.90 -25.07 -9.32
CA ASP A 130 -6.58 -25.60 -10.64
C ASP A 130 -5.06 -25.68 -10.80
N GLU A 131 -4.56 -26.90 -10.96
CA GLU A 131 -3.13 -27.18 -11.02
C GLU A 131 -2.43 -26.47 -12.18
N LYS A 132 -3.07 -26.41 -13.36
CA LYS A 132 -2.49 -25.77 -14.54
C LYS A 132 -2.34 -24.27 -14.30
N LEU A 133 -3.36 -23.65 -13.74
CA LEU A 133 -3.32 -22.23 -13.38
C LEU A 133 -2.28 -21.96 -12.28
N ALA A 134 -2.18 -22.82 -11.26
CA ALA A 134 -1.20 -22.66 -10.20
C ALA A 134 0.24 -22.74 -10.73
N VAL A 135 0.52 -23.69 -11.63
CA VAL A 135 1.82 -23.80 -12.32
C VAL A 135 2.08 -22.54 -13.14
N GLU A 136 1.11 -22.10 -13.93
CA GLU A 136 1.25 -20.91 -14.76
C GLU A 136 1.54 -19.65 -13.93
N LEU A 137 0.76 -19.40 -12.86
CA LEU A 137 1.00 -18.30 -11.94
C LEU A 137 2.40 -18.36 -11.32
N ALA A 138 2.83 -19.55 -10.87
CA ALA A 138 4.13 -19.72 -10.25
C ALA A 138 5.31 -19.40 -11.18
N THR A 139 5.15 -19.58 -12.51
CA THR A 139 6.18 -19.15 -13.48
C THR A 139 6.31 -17.63 -13.60
N ARG A 140 5.24 -16.87 -13.33
CA ARG A 140 5.22 -15.39 -13.41
C ARG A 140 5.68 -14.72 -12.11
N ILE A 141 5.49 -15.37 -10.96
CA ILE A 141 5.77 -14.81 -9.63
C ILE A 141 7.22 -14.31 -9.45
N PRO A 142 8.29 -14.92 -10.00
CA PRO A 142 9.64 -14.39 -9.88
C PRO A 142 9.79 -12.95 -10.40
N ALA A 143 9.15 -12.63 -11.54
CA ALA A 143 9.13 -11.26 -12.07
C ALA A 143 8.36 -10.31 -11.14
N HIS A 144 7.23 -10.77 -10.60
CA HIS A 144 6.44 -10.00 -9.64
C HIS A 144 7.20 -9.73 -8.33
N ALA A 145 7.97 -10.70 -7.85
CA ALA A 145 8.78 -10.56 -6.64
C ALA A 145 9.85 -9.47 -6.80
N ALA A 146 10.53 -9.44 -7.95
CA ALA A 146 11.48 -8.38 -8.28
C ALA A 146 10.79 -7.00 -8.29
N LEU A 147 9.63 -6.90 -8.95
CA LEU A 147 8.87 -5.67 -9.07
C LEU A 147 8.34 -5.14 -7.72
N LEU A 148 7.89 -6.04 -6.82
CA LEU A 148 7.53 -5.69 -5.45
C LEU A 148 8.73 -5.12 -4.68
N GLY A 149 9.93 -5.71 -4.86
CA GLY A 149 11.17 -5.20 -4.28
C GLY A 149 11.54 -3.80 -4.77
N PHE A 150 11.41 -3.55 -6.08
CA PHE A 150 11.61 -2.22 -6.66
C PHE A 150 10.60 -1.20 -6.12
N TRP A 151 9.32 -1.55 -6.10
CA TRP A 151 8.27 -0.67 -5.60
C TRP A 151 8.50 -0.31 -4.13
N LEU A 152 8.82 -1.29 -3.28
CA LEU A 152 9.14 -1.06 -1.87
C LEU A 152 10.36 -0.14 -1.69
N THR A 153 11.38 -0.29 -2.53
CA THR A 153 12.56 0.59 -2.53
C THR A 153 12.18 2.02 -2.90
N ALA A 154 11.34 2.21 -3.91
CA ALA A 154 10.83 3.53 -4.28
C ALA A 154 10.04 4.19 -3.14
N LEU A 155 9.20 3.43 -2.43
CA LEU A 155 8.46 3.91 -1.26
C LEU A 155 9.40 4.36 -0.13
N ARG A 156 10.42 3.55 0.20
CA ARG A 156 11.41 3.89 1.23
C ARG A 156 12.21 5.15 0.87
N ASN A 157 12.61 5.27 -0.40
CA ASN A 157 13.31 6.45 -0.89
C ASN A 157 12.44 7.72 -0.79
N ARG A 158 11.14 7.61 -1.09
CA ARG A 158 10.21 8.74 -0.95
C ARG A 158 10.10 9.24 0.49
N VAL A 159 10.01 8.30 1.44
CA VAL A 159 9.97 8.59 2.88
C VAL A 159 11.28 9.25 3.35
N GLY A 160 12.43 8.73 2.90
CA GLY A 160 13.74 9.26 3.27
C GLY A 160 14.06 10.67 2.74
N ARG A 161 13.45 11.09 1.62
CA ARG A 161 13.65 12.44 1.05
C ARG A 161 13.13 13.58 1.94
N GLU A 162 12.09 13.31 2.74
CA GLU A 162 11.42 14.31 3.60
C GLU A 162 11.97 14.33 5.03
N GLN A 163 12.72 13.29 5.42
CA GLN A 163 13.36 13.20 6.75
C GLN A 163 14.71 13.92 6.80
N LYS A 164 15.17 14.50 5.69
CA LYS A 164 16.41 15.26 5.63
C LYS A 164 16.19 16.65 6.26
N PRO A 165 16.96 17.05 7.28
CA PRO A 165 16.80 18.32 7.98
C PRO A 165 17.08 19.53 7.09
#